data_AF-A0A3R7WJV9-F1
#
_entry.id   AF-A0A3R7WJV9-F1
#
_cell.length_a   1.000
_cell.length_b   1.000
_cell.length_c   1.000
_cell.angle_alpha   90.00
_cell.angle_beta   90.00
_cell.angle_gamma   90.00
#
_symmetry.space_group_name_H-M   'P 1'
#
loop_
_entity.id
_entity.type
_entity.pdbx_description
1 polymer ?
#
loop_
_entity_poly.entity_id
_entity_poly.type
_entity_poly.pdbx_seq_one_letter_code
_entity_poly.pdbx_strand_id
1 'polypeptide(L)'
;MASRVSSLENSAINLSVFREDARRELFGILDSLRDKERSNLSLVLDPELSGLVAQVLVEGAGVLKDHGIVQFKELTVDIGPGPPSGCDVMVFIVRPSVAAVHQVATTIKALAGKVKLRFHLYYAPKRTLACDEMLKKAGVMGSLVIGEFPMDLVPVEEDILSLELSDGFNDLFVHNDRSSLHTVAGSVNKLQSLFGLIPNVKYKGSMSQVVVESMALFQKKRQAEGHGVGSVEPEIDTLILLDRTVDLVSPLVTPFTYEGLLDEIIGITNGVVKVDAELVEDDSDKAKKQPAAAGLVPVNLNSTDALYAEVRDYHTERLGAHLQNKAREIRERYEEFRKKNASISEIRDFVKRIPGLKQSYAALQLHINFAERTTDSKAFTDLWHHERSMLEGQSLLEELEELIGCQEPLLKVLRLLCLQSLTTGGIKAKSFDLLRRELIQTYGFEMLLILGNLEKVGLLRRQDSLFPVATSSAFLTVRKSLRLINDNVNVLNPKDIAYVVVIDMFTHV
;
A
#
# COMPACT_ATOMS: atom_id res chain seq x y z
N MET A 1 0.27 3.40 26.26
CA MET A 1 -0.48 3.89 25.08
C MET A 1 -0.89 2.66 24.28
N ALA A 2 -2.08 2.64 23.67
CA ALA A 2 -2.40 1.56 22.74
C ALA A 2 -1.36 1.55 21.60
N SER A 3 -0.92 0.35 21.19
CA SER A 3 0.01 0.19 20.07
C SER A 3 -0.57 0.87 18.84
N ARG A 4 0.27 1.61 18.10
CA ARG A 4 -0.13 2.20 16.80
C ARG A 4 0.04 1.23 15.63
N VAL A 5 0.81 0.16 15.85
CA VAL A 5 1.16 -0.86 14.85
C VAL A 5 0.37 -2.13 15.12
N SER A 6 0.16 -2.92 14.06
CA SER A 6 -0.54 -4.20 14.11
C SER A 6 0.05 -5.16 15.14
N SER A 7 -0.84 -5.96 15.74
CA SER A 7 -0.43 -7.12 16.54
C SER A 7 0.14 -8.17 15.59
N LEU A 8 1.19 -8.86 16.03
CA LEU A 8 1.78 -9.98 15.29
C LEU A 8 1.63 -11.30 16.06
N GLU A 9 0.87 -11.31 17.17
CA GLU A 9 0.78 -12.46 18.07
C GLU A 9 0.14 -13.70 17.42
N ASN A 10 -0.77 -13.52 16.45
CA ASN A 10 -1.40 -14.65 15.75
C ASN A 10 -0.72 -15.01 14.42
N SER A 11 0.46 -14.45 14.14
CA SER A 11 1.21 -14.75 12.92
C SER A 11 1.56 -16.24 12.87
N ALA A 12 1.43 -16.86 11.68
CA ALA A 12 1.75 -18.28 11.50
C ALA A 12 3.24 -18.63 11.76
N ILE A 13 4.12 -17.64 11.59
CA ILE A 13 5.54 -17.66 11.95
C ILE A 13 5.86 -16.39 12.72
N ASN A 14 6.94 -16.36 13.51
CA ASN A 14 7.28 -15.19 14.32
C ASN A 14 7.76 -13.99 13.49
N LEU A 15 6.82 -13.18 12.99
CA LEU A 15 7.10 -11.98 12.21
C LEU A 15 7.68 -10.83 13.04
N SER A 16 7.63 -10.87 14.38
CA SER A 16 8.20 -9.80 15.23
C SER A 16 9.69 -9.61 14.99
N VAL A 17 10.38 -10.70 14.62
CA VAL A 17 11.82 -10.71 14.34
C VAL A 17 12.19 -9.70 13.24
N PHE A 18 11.37 -9.52 12.20
CA PHE A 18 11.65 -8.52 11.16
C PHE A 18 11.58 -7.09 11.70
N ARG A 19 10.57 -6.82 12.53
CA ARG A 19 10.36 -5.50 13.15
C ARG A 19 11.49 -5.18 14.12
N GLU A 20 11.87 -6.15 14.95
CA GLU A 20 12.97 -6.05 15.90
C GLU A 20 14.33 -5.88 15.21
N ASP A 21 14.57 -6.62 14.13
CA ASP A 21 15.79 -6.52 13.33
C ASP A 21 15.93 -5.14 12.68
N ALA A 22 14.89 -4.66 11.98
CA ALA A 22 14.88 -3.32 11.41
C ALA A 22 15.06 -2.21 12.46
N ARG A 23 14.43 -2.38 13.63
CA ARG A 23 14.58 -1.46 14.77
C ARG A 23 16.00 -1.45 15.30
N ARG A 24 16.60 -2.63 15.50
CA ARG A 24 17.99 -2.79 15.95
C ARG A 24 18.96 -2.12 14.98
N GLU A 25 18.79 -2.34 13.68
CA GLU A 25 19.64 -1.73 12.65
C GLU A 25 19.50 -0.20 12.63
N LEU A 26 18.28 0.33 12.68
CA LEU A 26 18.03 1.77 12.73
C LEU A 26 18.71 2.41 13.94
N PHE A 27 18.48 1.86 15.13
CA PHE A 27 19.05 2.40 16.36
C PHE A 27 20.56 2.21 16.43
N GLY A 28 21.08 1.08 15.92
CA GLY A 28 22.52 0.86 15.79
C GLY A 28 23.19 1.91 14.92
N ILE A 29 22.58 2.30 13.80
CA ILE A 29 23.05 3.40 12.96
C ILE A 29 23.09 4.71 13.78
N LEU A 30 21.96 5.08 14.40
CA LEU A 30 21.85 6.35 15.13
C LEU A 30 22.79 6.42 16.34
N ASP A 31 22.84 5.38 17.17
CA ASP A 31 23.71 5.29 18.35
C ASP A 31 25.19 5.30 17.96
N SER A 32 25.56 4.66 16.85
CA SER A 32 26.95 4.69 16.37
C SER A 32 27.42 6.09 16.00
N LEU A 33 26.53 6.94 15.48
CA LEU A 33 26.81 8.33 15.15
C LEU A 33 26.81 9.20 16.41
N ARG A 34 25.85 8.98 17.31
CA ARG A 34 25.76 9.68 18.59
C ARG A 34 27.00 9.43 19.44
N ASP A 35 27.40 8.17 19.63
CA ASP A 35 28.41 7.78 20.63
C ASP A 35 29.83 8.08 20.16
N LYS A 36 30.13 7.89 18.87
CA LYS A 36 31.44 8.24 18.30
C LYS A 36 31.73 9.74 18.38
N GLU A 37 30.68 10.56 18.43
CA GLU A 37 30.81 11.99 18.10
C GLU A 37 30.14 12.92 19.11
N ARG A 38 29.52 12.38 20.17
CA ARG A 38 28.73 13.10 21.19
C ARG A 38 27.83 14.18 20.57
N SER A 39 27.18 13.82 19.49
CA SER A 39 26.57 14.76 18.55
C SER A 39 25.04 14.79 18.67
N ASN A 40 24.45 15.97 18.50
CA ASN A 40 23.02 16.10 18.29
C ASN A 40 22.69 15.83 16.81
N LEU A 41 21.71 14.97 16.57
CA LEU A 41 21.38 14.45 15.25
C LEU A 41 20.08 15.09 14.72
N SER A 42 20.09 15.50 13.45
CA SER A 42 18.88 15.81 12.68
C SER A 42 18.63 14.67 11.70
N LEU A 43 17.52 13.96 11.86
CA LEU A 43 17.10 12.87 10.98
C LEU A 43 16.15 13.41 9.89
N VAL A 44 16.52 13.18 8.64
CA VAL A 44 15.72 13.47 7.46
C VAL A 44 15.38 12.16 6.77
N LEU A 45 14.09 11.83 6.74
CA LEU A 45 13.59 10.58 6.19
C LEU A 45 12.87 10.83 4.86
N ASP A 46 13.12 9.99 3.88
CA ASP A 46 12.36 9.95 2.63
C ASP A 46 10.87 9.68 2.93
N PRO A 47 9.93 10.51 2.43
CA PRO A 47 8.49 10.32 2.63
C PRO A 47 8.00 8.91 2.27
N GLU A 48 8.60 8.26 1.26
CA GLU A 48 8.25 6.89 0.85
C GLU A 48 8.57 5.84 1.93
N LEU A 49 9.48 6.16 2.86
CA LEU A 49 9.86 5.27 3.97
C LEU A 49 9.08 5.57 5.26
N SER A 50 8.37 6.69 5.35
CA SER A 50 7.70 7.13 6.57
C SER A 50 6.73 6.07 7.11
N GLY A 51 5.95 5.44 6.22
CA GLY A 51 5.04 4.36 6.57
C GLY A 51 5.75 3.14 7.17
N LEU A 52 6.81 2.66 6.52
CA LEU A 52 7.60 1.53 6.99
C LEU A 52 8.28 1.82 8.32
N VAL A 53 8.89 3.00 8.46
CA VAL A 53 9.54 3.40 9.71
C VAL A 53 8.52 3.53 10.85
N ALA A 54 7.30 3.97 10.58
CA ALA A 54 6.23 3.98 11.58
C ALA A 54 5.89 2.57 12.09
N GLN A 55 5.94 1.54 11.23
CA GLN A 55 5.74 0.14 11.62
C GLN A 55 6.89 -0.42 12.47
N VAL A 56 8.10 0.15 12.34
CA VAL A 56 9.29 -0.22 13.12
C VAL A 56 9.32 0.50 14.48
N LEU A 57 8.86 1.76 14.52
CA LEU A 57 8.79 2.59 15.73
C LEU A 57 7.48 2.37 16.48
N VAL A 58 7.35 1.21 17.14
CA VAL A 58 6.14 0.76 17.88
C VAL A 58 5.65 1.80 18.90
N GLU A 59 6.56 2.44 19.62
CA GLU A 59 6.26 3.48 20.62
C GLU A 59 6.08 4.89 19.99
N GLY A 60 6.17 4.98 18.67
CA GLY A 60 6.16 6.21 17.89
C GLY A 60 7.50 6.94 17.85
N ALA A 61 7.58 7.99 17.04
CA ALA A 61 8.81 8.75 16.80
C ALA A 61 9.43 9.42 18.04
N GLY A 62 8.72 9.47 19.17
CA GLY A 62 9.24 10.02 20.43
C GLY A 62 10.51 9.30 20.92
N VAL A 63 10.62 7.99 20.69
CA VAL A 63 11.77 7.16 21.08
C VAL A 63 13.07 7.61 20.41
N LEU A 64 12.99 8.25 19.23
CA LEU A 64 14.18 8.74 18.52
C LEU A 64 14.99 9.75 19.35
N LYS A 65 14.35 10.47 20.28
CA LYS A 65 15.04 11.41 21.18
C LYS A 65 16.04 10.71 22.09
N ASP A 66 15.73 9.48 22.51
CA ASP A 66 16.62 8.67 23.35
C ASP A 66 17.90 8.28 22.58
N HIS A 67 17.83 8.29 21.24
CA HIS A 67 18.92 8.03 20.30
C HIS A 67 19.59 9.32 19.78
N GLY A 68 19.41 10.45 20.46
CA GLY A 68 20.10 11.72 20.14
C GLY A 68 19.49 12.53 19.00
N ILE A 69 18.30 12.16 18.51
CA ILE A 69 17.58 12.94 17.50
C ILE A 69 16.95 14.19 18.14
N VAL A 70 17.43 15.38 17.74
CA VAL A 70 16.87 16.68 18.16
C VAL A 70 15.85 17.23 17.17
N GLN A 71 15.91 16.77 15.92
CA GLN A 71 14.98 17.13 14.86
C GLN A 71 14.70 15.90 14.00
N PHE A 72 13.42 15.61 13.78
CA PHE A 72 12.97 14.60 12.82
C PHE A 72 12.07 15.29 11.80
N LYS A 73 12.40 15.16 10.52
CA LYS A 73 11.59 15.71 9.42
C LYS A 73 11.62 14.80 8.20
N GLU A 74 10.67 14.99 7.31
CA GLU A 74 10.68 14.34 6.01
C GLU A 74 11.56 15.12 5.02
N LEU A 75 12.04 14.41 4.00
CA LEU A 75 12.75 15.02 2.88
C LEU A 75 11.74 15.75 2.00
N THR A 76 11.91 17.06 1.89
CA THR A 76 11.01 17.94 1.14
C THR A 76 11.80 18.78 0.13
N VAL A 77 11.14 19.16 -0.96
CA VAL A 77 11.72 20.08 -1.96
C VAL A 77 12.04 21.43 -1.32
N ASP A 78 11.15 21.88 -0.43
CA ASP A 78 11.38 23.08 0.36
C ASP A 78 12.29 22.73 1.54
N ILE A 79 13.52 23.22 1.52
CA ILE A 79 14.57 22.85 2.50
C ILE A 79 14.17 23.26 3.93
N GLY A 80 13.25 24.23 4.04
CA GLY A 80 12.74 24.78 5.29
C GLY A 80 13.85 25.50 6.07
N PRO A 81 13.60 25.81 7.36
CA PRO A 81 14.68 26.21 8.25
C PRO A 81 15.70 25.06 8.34
N GLY A 82 16.99 25.42 8.33
CA GLY A 82 18.07 24.47 8.59
C GLY A 82 17.93 23.80 9.96
N PRO A 83 18.78 22.82 10.28
CA PRO A 83 18.70 22.16 11.58
C PRO A 83 18.91 23.16 12.73
N PRO A 84 18.35 22.87 13.92
CA PRO A 84 18.45 23.75 15.08
C PRO A 84 19.92 24.04 15.46
N SER A 85 20.16 25.20 16.08
CA SER A 85 21.47 25.58 16.59
C SER A 85 22.02 24.51 17.55
N GLY A 86 23.25 24.06 17.31
CA GLY A 86 23.87 22.98 18.10
C GLY A 86 23.62 21.57 17.57
N CYS A 87 23.02 21.43 16.38
CA CYS A 87 23.02 20.18 15.61
C CYS A 87 24.36 19.99 14.91
N ASP A 88 24.98 18.82 15.07
CA ASP A 88 26.32 18.52 14.53
C ASP A 88 26.26 17.65 13.28
N VAL A 89 25.26 16.76 13.23
CA VAL A 89 25.12 15.73 12.20
C VAL A 89 23.72 15.76 11.61
N MET A 90 23.67 15.69 10.28
CA MET A 90 22.42 15.52 9.53
C MET A 90 22.44 14.16 8.85
N VAL A 91 21.49 13.30 9.22
CA VAL A 91 21.37 11.92 8.75
C VAL A 91 20.20 11.85 7.78
N PHE A 92 20.48 11.51 6.53
CA PHE A 92 19.48 11.20 5.52
C PHE A 92 19.27 9.69 5.47
N ILE A 93 18.01 9.24 5.51
CA ILE A 93 17.63 7.86 5.20
C ILE A 93 16.68 7.90 4.02
N VAL A 94 17.09 7.33 2.88
CA VAL A 94 16.33 7.47 1.62
C VAL A 94 16.28 6.19 0.80
N ARG A 95 15.27 6.07 -0.06
CA ARG A 95 15.30 5.08 -1.15
C ARG A 95 16.41 5.44 -2.15
N PRO A 96 17.01 4.46 -2.84
CA PRO A 96 17.99 4.71 -3.89
C PRO A 96 17.31 5.20 -5.19
N SER A 97 16.63 6.36 -5.13
CA SER A 97 15.93 6.97 -6.26
C SER A 97 16.64 8.22 -6.76
N VAL A 98 16.41 8.55 -8.04
CA VAL A 98 16.93 9.78 -8.67
C VAL A 98 16.41 11.03 -7.95
N ALA A 99 15.13 11.04 -7.61
CA ALA A 99 14.47 12.16 -6.94
C ALA A 99 15.06 12.41 -5.55
N ALA A 100 15.19 11.37 -4.72
CA ALA A 100 15.73 11.50 -3.37
C ALA A 100 17.20 11.95 -3.40
N VAL A 101 18.04 11.37 -4.26
CA VAL A 101 19.45 11.77 -4.40
C VAL A 101 19.60 13.22 -4.85
N HIS A 102 18.74 13.67 -5.79
CA HIS A 102 18.75 15.06 -6.23
C HIS A 102 18.38 16.02 -5.10
N GLN A 103 17.37 15.68 -4.30
CA GLN A 103 16.94 16.48 -3.15
C GLN A 103 18.04 16.55 -2.08
N VAL A 104 18.63 15.40 -1.70
CA VAL A 104 19.76 15.35 -0.75
C VAL A 104 20.92 16.23 -1.22
N ALA A 105 21.32 16.13 -2.49
CA ALA A 105 22.39 16.95 -3.04
C ALA A 105 22.06 18.45 -3.02
N THR A 106 20.80 18.80 -3.28
CA THR A 106 20.31 20.19 -3.24
C THR A 106 20.34 20.75 -1.82
N THR A 107 19.87 19.98 -0.83
CA THR A 107 19.93 20.35 0.59
C THR A 107 21.36 20.57 1.06
N ILE A 108 22.28 19.66 0.73
CA ILE A 108 23.70 19.78 1.12
C ILE A 108 24.31 21.06 0.54
N LYS A 109 24.10 21.33 -0.75
CA LYS A 109 24.60 22.56 -1.40
C LYS A 109 24.05 23.82 -0.76
N ALA A 110 22.78 23.81 -0.39
CA ALA A 110 22.13 24.97 0.23
C ALA A 110 22.66 25.28 1.63
N LEU A 111 23.09 24.24 2.37
CA LEU A 111 23.64 24.35 3.73
C LEU A 111 25.17 24.47 3.77
N ALA A 112 25.86 24.06 2.71
CA ALA A 112 27.31 24.13 2.60
C ALA A 112 27.83 25.55 2.86
N GLY A 113 28.81 25.68 3.75
CA GLY A 113 29.43 26.96 4.12
C GLY A 113 28.59 27.86 5.03
N LYS A 114 27.31 27.55 5.28
CA LYS A 114 26.45 28.32 6.19
C LYS A 114 26.42 27.76 7.61
N VAL A 115 26.60 26.45 7.73
CA VAL A 115 26.54 25.70 8.99
C VAL A 115 27.62 24.63 8.99
N LYS A 116 28.24 24.41 10.15
CA LYS A 116 29.27 23.38 10.34
C LYS A 116 28.59 22.03 10.63
N LEU A 117 28.01 21.44 9.58
CA LEU A 117 27.31 20.15 9.64
C LEU A 117 28.11 19.05 8.96
N ARG A 118 27.96 17.83 9.48
CA ARG A 118 28.46 16.61 8.86
C ARG A 118 27.27 15.82 8.31
N PHE A 119 27.37 15.37 7.07
CA PHE A 119 26.25 14.73 6.38
C PHE A 119 26.47 13.23 6.26
N HIS A 120 25.45 12.47 6.64
CA HIS A 120 25.40 11.03 6.48
C HIS A 120 24.21 10.65 5.61
N LEU A 121 24.39 9.69 4.71
CA LEU A 121 23.35 9.21 3.80
C LEU A 121 23.27 7.69 3.89
N TYR A 122 22.13 7.17 4.32
CA TYR A 122 21.85 5.75 4.37
C TYR A 122 20.78 5.41 3.33
N TYR A 123 21.10 4.47 2.45
CA TYR A 123 20.14 3.95 1.48
C TYR A 123 19.35 2.79 2.07
N ALA A 124 18.03 2.81 1.93
CA ALA A 124 17.13 1.74 2.35
C ALA A 124 16.51 1.01 1.13
N PRO A 125 16.64 -0.32 1.00
CA PRO A 125 17.45 -1.21 1.84
C PRO A 125 18.95 -1.16 1.50
N LYS A 126 19.30 -0.69 0.29
CA LYS A 126 20.63 -0.90 -0.29
C LYS A 126 21.07 0.24 -1.18
N ARG A 127 22.38 0.50 -1.20
CA ARG A 127 23.05 1.49 -2.05
C ARG A 127 23.16 0.99 -3.49
N THR A 128 23.06 1.92 -4.45
CA THR A 128 23.26 1.62 -5.88
C THR A 128 24.40 2.47 -6.45
N LEU A 129 25.12 1.91 -7.43
CA LEU A 129 26.19 2.62 -8.14
C LEU A 129 25.67 3.81 -8.94
N ALA A 130 24.43 3.75 -9.44
CA ALA A 130 23.80 4.84 -10.17
C ALA A 130 23.65 6.09 -9.28
N CYS A 131 23.16 5.92 -8.06
CA CYS A 131 23.04 6.99 -7.08
C CYS A 131 24.40 7.59 -6.70
N ASP A 132 25.45 6.77 -6.60
CA ASP A 132 26.82 7.25 -6.35
C ASP A 132 27.32 8.17 -7.48
N GLU A 133 27.16 7.75 -8.73
CA GLU A 133 27.57 8.56 -9.88
C GLU A 133 26.79 9.88 -9.94
N MET A 134 25.52 9.89 -9.53
CA MET A 134 24.74 11.12 -9.41
C MET A 134 25.28 12.06 -8.34
N LEU A 135 25.62 11.57 -7.15
CA LEU A 135 26.23 12.37 -6.08
C LEU A 135 27.59 12.93 -6.48
N LYS A 136 28.40 12.15 -7.22
CA LYS A 136 29.67 12.59 -7.80
C LYS A 136 29.46 13.72 -8.80
N LYS A 137 28.55 13.55 -9.77
CA LYS A 137 28.20 14.58 -10.75
C LYS A 137 27.64 15.85 -10.10
N ALA A 138 26.89 15.69 -9.01
CA ALA A 138 26.40 16.81 -8.23
C ALA A 138 27.51 17.50 -7.41
N GLY A 139 28.69 16.91 -7.26
CA GLY A 139 29.83 17.48 -6.54
C GLY A 139 29.70 17.43 -5.01
N VAL A 140 28.80 16.60 -4.47
CA VAL A 140 28.53 16.50 -3.01
C VAL A 140 29.05 15.21 -2.38
N MET A 141 29.51 14.24 -3.19
CA MET A 141 30.00 12.94 -2.71
C MET A 141 31.06 13.06 -1.60
N GLY A 142 32.01 14.01 -1.73
CA GLY A 142 33.05 14.22 -0.72
C GLY A 142 32.57 14.83 0.60
N SER A 143 31.34 15.34 0.64
CA SER A 143 30.71 15.91 1.83
C SER A 143 29.89 14.89 2.62
N LEU A 144 29.79 13.65 2.13
CA LEU A 144 28.91 12.60 2.65
C LEU A 144 29.68 11.40 3.18
N VAL A 145 29.22 10.88 4.31
CA VAL A 145 29.48 9.49 4.70
C VAL A 145 28.29 8.66 4.28
N ILE A 146 28.51 7.66 3.42
CA ILE A 146 27.43 6.86 2.83
C ILE A 146 27.41 5.46 3.46
N GLY A 147 26.23 5.03 3.90
CA GLY A 147 25.96 3.71 4.43
C GLY A 147 24.69 3.08 3.83
N GLU A 148 24.31 1.93 4.37
CA GLU A 148 23.09 1.21 4.02
C GLU A 148 22.26 0.99 5.29
N PHE A 149 20.95 1.07 5.16
CA PHE A 149 20.00 0.67 6.20
C PHE A 149 19.19 -0.50 5.65
N PRO A 150 19.52 -1.76 5.98
CA PRO A 150 18.94 -2.96 5.35
C PRO A 150 17.51 -3.27 5.81
N MET A 151 16.63 -2.27 5.74
CA MET A 151 15.19 -2.39 5.98
C MET A 151 14.50 -2.83 4.69
N ASP A 152 14.24 -4.13 4.61
CA ASP A 152 13.58 -4.80 3.49
C ASP A 152 12.11 -5.08 3.81
N LEU A 153 11.72 -6.34 4.07
CA LEU A 153 10.35 -6.69 4.41
C LEU A 153 10.02 -6.22 5.82
N VAL A 154 8.94 -5.46 5.95
CA VAL A 154 8.42 -4.99 7.23
C VAL A 154 7.01 -5.56 7.43
N PRO A 155 6.72 -6.13 8.61
CA PRO A 155 5.39 -6.65 8.90
C PRO A 155 4.41 -5.50 9.14
N VAL A 156 3.44 -5.39 8.25
CA VAL A 156 2.34 -4.41 8.33
C VAL A 156 1.10 -5.03 8.98
N GLU A 157 0.93 -6.35 8.91
CA GLU A 157 -0.06 -7.17 9.61
C GLU A 157 0.52 -8.53 10.01
N GLU A 158 -0.23 -9.33 10.77
CA GLU A 158 0.15 -10.69 11.22
C GLU A 158 0.40 -11.69 10.08
N ASP A 159 -0.09 -11.38 8.88
CA ASP A 159 0.02 -12.21 7.68
C ASP A 159 0.52 -11.42 6.45
N ILE A 160 0.94 -10.16 6.63
CA ILE A 160 1.38 -9.29 5.53
C ILE A 160 2.74 -8.67 5.85
N LEU A 161 3.71 -8.97 4.98
CA LEU A 161 5.01 -8.31 4.92
C LEU A 161 5.08 -7.48 3.64
N SER A 162 5.44 -6.20 3.76
CA SER A 162 5.54 -5.31 2.60
C SER A 162 6.95 -4.74 2.45
N LEU A 163 7.35 -4.57 1.18
CA LEU A 163 8.51 -3.77 0.81
C LEU A 163 8.16 -2.30 0.62
N GLU A 164 6.87 -1.93 0.49
CA GLU A 164 6.39 -0.59 0.15
C GLU A 164 7.23 0.08 -0.96
N LEU A 165 7.19 -0.52 -2.15
CA LEU A 165 7.81 0.01 -3.36
C LEU A 165 6.71 0.57 -4.27
N SER A 166 6.27 1.80 -4.00
CA SER A 166 5.16 2.47 -4.71
C SER A 166 5.33 2.48 -6.22
N ASP A 167 6.53 2.81 -6.70
CA ASP A 167 6.85 2.84 -8.13
C ASP A 167 7.32 1.50 -8.70
N GLY A 168 7.35 0.44 -7.88
CA GLY A 168 7.96 -0.84 -8.25
C GLY A 168 7.42 -1.42 -9.55
N PHE A 169 6.10 -1.35 -9.79
CA PHE A 169 5.49 -1.82 -11.03
C PHE A 169 5.89 -0.95 -12.23
N ASN A 170 5.92 0.37 -12.07
CA ASN A 170 6.30 1.30 -13.12
C ASN A 170 7.78 1.12 -13.50
N ASP A 171 8.66 1.08 -12.50
CA ASP A 171 10.08 0.81 -12.67
C ASP A 171 10.31 -0.49 -13.44
N LEU A 172 9.69 -1.58 -12.99
CA LEU A 172 9.85 -2.92 -13.57
C LEU A 172 9.36 -3.02 -15.02
N PHE A 173 8.16 -2.52 -15.31
CA PHE A 173 7.47 -2.84 -16.57
C PHE A 173 7.41 -1.66 -17.55
N VAL A 174 7.46 -0.41 -17.07
CA VAL A 174 7.53 0.78 -17.91
C VAL A 174 8.98 1.19 -18.13
N HIS A 175 9.81 1.26 -17.09
CA HIS A 175 11.21 1.69 -17.23
C HIS A 175 12.20 0.54 -17.45
N ASN A 176 11.75 -0.71 -17.28
CA ASN A 176 12.59 -1.92 -17.35
C ASN A 176 13.77 -1.87 -16.36
N ASP A 177 13.57 -1.17 -15.24
CA ASP A 177 14.47 -1.18 -14.10
C ASP A 177 14.14 -2.38 -13.21
N ARG A 178 15.09 -3.31 -13.16
CA ARG A 178 14.97 -4.58 -12.42
C ARG A 178 15.66 -4.54 -11.06
N SER A 179 16.11 -3.36 -10.61
CA SER A 179 16.87 -3.20 -9.37
C SER A 179 16.11 -3.72 -8.15
N SER A 180 14.79 -3.54 -8.13
CA SER A 180 13.91 -4.03 -7.05
C SER A 180 13.87 -5.55 -6.92
N LEU A 181 14.12 -6.32 -7.99
CA LEU A 181 14.10 -7.79 -7.93
C LEU A 181 15.21 -8.36 -7.06
N HIS A 182 16.36 -7.69 -7.01
CA HIS A 182 17.42 -8.06 -6.08
C HIS A 182 16.99 -7.83 -4.63
N THR A 183 16.25 -6.75 -4.34
CA THR A 183 15.66 -6.50 -3.01
C THR A 183 14.67 -7.60 -2.63
N VAL A 184 13.76 -7.97 -3.55
CA VAL A 184 12.81 -9.07 -3.33
C VAL A 184 13.55 -10.38 -3.02
N ALA A 185 14.53 -10.75 -3.86
CA ALA A 185 15.32 -11.96 -3.65
C ALA A 185 16.13 -11.93 -2.34
N GLY A 186 16.69 -10.78 -1.97
CA GLY A 186 17.37 -10.57 -0.70
C GLY A 186 16.45 -10.78 0.51
N SER A 187 15.22 -10.27 0.40
CA SER A 187 14.20 -10.41 1.45
C SER A 187 13.75 -11.87 1.64
N VAL A 188 13.58 -12.60 0.53
CA VAL A 188 13.31 -14.04 0.58
C VAL A 188 14.50 -14.81 1.16
N ASN A 189 15.73 -14.40 0.85
CA ASN A 189 16.91 -14.99 1.48
C ASN A 189 16.99 -14.68 2.99
N LYS A 190 16.51 -13.51 3.43
CA LYS A 190 16.35 -13.18 4.86
C LYS A 190 15.32 -14.09 5.52
N LEU A 191 14.15 -14.29 4.91
CA LEU A 191 13.16 -15.29 5.36
C LEU A 191 13.80 -16.67 5.55
N GLN A 192 14.53 -17.17 4.56
CA GLN A 192 15.20 -18.48 4.65
C GLN A 192 16.30 -18.54 5.73
N SER A 193 16.88 -17.40 6.09
CA SER A 193 17.90 -17.33 7.14
C SER A 193 17.28 -17.37 8.53
N LEU A 194 16.08 -16.81 8.69
CA LEU A 194 15.34 -16.76 9.94
C LEU A 194 14.53 -18.03 10.19
N PHE A 195 13.86 -18.57 9.16
CA PHE A 195 12.86 -19.64 9.28
C PHE A 195 13.23 -20.94 8.54
N GLY A 196 14.51 -21.11 8.20
CA GLY A 196 14.99 -22.27 7.46
C GLY A 196 14.76 -22.24 5.95
N LEU A 197 15.46 -23.11 5.22
CA LEU A 197 15.42 -23.15 3.76
C LEU A 197 14.04 -23.63 3.27
N ILE A 198 13.36 -22.81 2.45
CA ILE A 198 12.02 -23.14 1.94
C ILE A 198 12.12 -24.33 0.97
N PRO A 199 11.46 -25.47 1.24
CA PRO A 199 11.62 -26.69 0.45
C PRO A 199 11.08 -26.57 -0.98
N ASN A 200 9.93 -25.92 -1.14
CA ASN A 200 9.23 -25.85 -2.42
C ASN A 200 9.16 -24.41 -2.94
N VAL A 201 9.68 -24.17 -4.14
CA VAL A 201 9.56 -22.86 -4.80
C VAL A 201 8.80 -23.03 -6.11
N LYS A 202 7.64 -22.38 -6.20
CA LYS A 202 6.81 -22.31 -7.40
C LYS A 202 6.77 -20.86 -7.87
N TYR A 203 6.74 -20.66 -9.18
CA TYR A 203 6.65 -19.30 -9.71
C TYR A 203 5.87 -19.23 -11.03
N LYS A 204 5.30 -18.05 -11.29
CA LYS A 204 4.70 -17.71 -12.58
C LYS A 204 5.00 -16.26 -12.92
N GLY A 205 5.65 -16.06 -14.06
CA GLY A 205 6.07 -14.74 -14.54
C GLY A 205 7.58 -14.66 -14.78
N SER A 206 7.99 -13.79 -15.69
CA SER A 206 9.39 -13.63 -16.08
C SER A 206 10.21 -12.92 -15.01
N MET A 207 9.64 -11.98 -14.26
CA MET A 207 10.33 -11.31 -13.16
C MET A 207 10.47 -12.24 -11.95
N SER A 208 9.46 -13.06 -11.68
CA SER A 208 9.49 -14.09 -10.64
C SER A 208 10.58 -15.12 -10.93
N GLN A 209 10.78 -15.51 -12.20
CA GLN A 209 11.91 -16.33 -12.59
C GLN A 209 13.26 -15.69 -12.21
N VAL A 210 13.43 -14.40 -12.51
CA VAL A 210 14.66 -13.65 -12.17
C VAL A 210 14.88 -13.62 -10.65
N VAL A 211 13.81 -13.50 -9.85
CA VAL A 211 13.90 -13.59 -8.39
C VAL A 211 14.39 -14.98 -7.95
N VAL A 212 13.84 -16.06 -8.51
CA VAL A 212 14.27 -17.44 -8.21
C VAL A 212 15.73 -17.68 -8.58
N GLU A 213 16.16 -17.20 -9.75
CA GLU A 213 17.57 -17.29 -10.18
C GLU A 213 18.48 -16.51 -9.22
N SER A 214 18.05 -15.33 -8.77
CA SER A 214 18.77 -14.50 -7.80
C SER A 214 18.86 -15.19 -6.42
N MET A 215 17.79 -15.85 -5.96
CA MET A 215 17.80 -16.65 -4.73
C MET A 215 18.84 -17.76 -4.79
N ALA A 216 18.94 -18.47 -5.92
CA ALA A 216 19.95 -19.53 -6.10
C ALA A 216 21.38 -18.97 -6.05
N LEU A 217 21.61 -17.76 -6.55
CA LEU A 217 22.91 -17.09 -6.45
C LEU A 217 23.26 -16.74 -4.99
N PHE A 218 22.31 -16.24 -4.19
CA PHE A 218 22.53 -16.00 -2.77
C PHE A 218 22.92 -17.28 -2.02
N GLN A 219 22.25 -18.39 -2.31
CA GLN A 219 22.58 -19.68 -1.69
C GLN A 219 23.99 -20.14 -2.05
N LYS A 220 24.38 -20.06 -3.33
CA LYS A 220 25.76 -20.39 -3.77
C LYS A 220 26.80 -19.52 -3.08
N LYS A 221 26.54 -18.23 -2.92
CA LYS A 221 27.46 -17.31 -2.24
C LYS A 221 27.63 -17.69 -0.77
N ARG A 222 26.55 -17.98 -0.06
CA ARG A 222 26.60 -18.43 1.35
C ARG A 222 27.38 -19.73 1.53
N GLN A 223 27.18 -20.69 0.63
CA GLN A 223 27.94 -21.94 0.61
C GLN A 223 29.45 -21.69 0.42
N ALA A 224 29.81 -20.79 -0.50
CA ALA A 224 31.20 -20.42 -0.74
C ALA A 224 31.84 -19.69 0.46
N GLU A 225 31.05 -18.94 1.23
CA GLU A 225 31.48 -18.27 2.47
C GLU A 225 31.55 -19.22 3.69
N GLY A 226 31.25 -20.52 3.50
CA GLY A 226 31.31 -21.52 4.57
C GLY A 226 30.15 -21.47 5.54
N HIS A 227 29.09 -20.70 5.24
CA HIS A 227 27.86 -20.73 6.02
C HIS A 227 27.09 -22.02 5.74
N GLY A 228 26.85 -22.81 6.78
CA GLY A 228 26.06 -24.05 6.68
C GLY A 228 24.67 -23.79 6.08
N VAL A 229 24.27 -24.64 5.14
CA VAL A 229 22.93 -24.60 4.53
C VAL A 229 22.00 -25.46 5.39
N GLY A 230 20.84 -24.91 5.77
CA GLY A 230 19.80 -25.69 6.45
C GLY A 230 20.09 -26.03 7.91
N SER A 231 20.75 -25.12 8.65
CA SER A 231 20.94 -25.29 10.10
C SER A 231 19.66 -25.08 10.93
N VAL A 232 18.62 -24.52 10.31
CA VAL A 232 17.31 -24.26 10.90
C VAL A 232 16.29 -25.11 10.15
N GLU A 233 15.41 -25.77 10.90
CA GLU A 233 14.31 -26.55 10.34
C GLU A 233 13.34 -25.61 9.59
N PRO A 234 12.90 -25.95 8.36
CA PRO A 234 12.01 -25.07 7.60
C PRO A 234 10.63 -24.93 8.27
N GLU A 235 10.25 -23.71 8.63
CA GLU A 235 8.88 -23.40 9.11
C GLU A 235 7.92 -23.06 7.95
N ILE A 236 8.46 -22.71 6.78
CA ILE A 236 7.69 -22.37 5.58
C ILE A 236 7.79 -23.53 4.58
N ASP A 237 6.66 -24.14 4.24
CA ASP A 237 6.59 -25.28 3.32
C ASP A 237 6.82 -24.91 1.84
N THR A 238 6.13 -23.86 1.37
CA THR A 238 6.12 -23.48 -0.05
C THR A 238 6.14 -21.97 -0.22
N LEU A 239 7.04 -21.49 -1.07
CA LEU A 239 7.02 -20.14 -1.62
C LEU A 239 6.37 -20.15 -3.01
N ILE A 240 5.38 -19.27 -3.23
CA ILE A 240 4.78 -19.02 -4.54
C ILE A 240 5.09 -17.58 -4.95
N LEU A 241 5.82 -17.40 -6.05
CA LEU A 241 6.13 -16.08 -6.62
C LEU A 241 5.27 -15.81 -7.85
N LEU A 242 4.56 -14.69 -7.86
CA LEU A 242 3.67 -14.30 -8.95
C LEU A 242 4.03 -12.90 -9.44
N ASP A 243 4.26 -12.75 -10.75
CA ASP A 243 4.32 -11.42 -11.36
C ASP A 243 2.91 -10.83 -11.44
N ARG A 244 2.78 -9.54 -11.09
CA ARG A 244 1.51 -8.82 -11.30
C ARG A 244 1.03 -8.89 -12.75
N THR A 245 1.95 -8.94 -13.73
CA THR A 245 1.61 -9.05 -15.16
C THR A 245 0.98 -10.38 -15.57
N VAL A 246 1.00 -11.42 -14.72
CA VAL A 246 0.24 -12.66 -14.93
C VAL A 246 -1.26 -12.39 -14.89
N ASP A 247 -1.68 -11.40 -14.11
CA ASP A 247 -3.07 -10.98 -14.01
C ASP A 247 -3.14 -9.46 -13.85
N LEU A 248 -3.39 -8.75 -14.94
CA LEU A 248 -3.61 -7.31 -14.92
C LEU A 248 -5.10 -6.94 -14.79
N VAL A 249 -6.01 -7.93 -14.74
CA VAL A 249 -7.46 -7.67 -14.69
C VAL A 249 -7.89 -7.35 -13.27
N SER A 250 -7.50 -8.18 -12.29
CA SER A 250 -7.92 -8.00 -10.89
C SER A 250 -7.71 -6.58 -10.33
N PRO A 251 -6.55 -5.90 -10.50
CA PRO A 251 -6.36 -4.55 -9.96
C PRO A 251 -7.17 -3.45 -10.68
N LEU A 252 -7.83 -3.76 -11.80
CA LEU A 252 -8.70 -2.79 -12.50
C LEU A 252 -10.16 -2.89 -12.06
N VAL A 253 -10.56 -4.03 -11.48
CA VAL A 253 -11.92 -4.31 -11.04
C VAL A 253 -12.13 -3.73 -9.64
N THR A 254 -13.27 -3.09 -9.45
CA THR A 254 -13.64 -2.53 -8.15
C THR A 254 -13.87 -3.66 -7.14
N PRO A 255 -13.12 -3.72 -6.02
CA PRO A 255 -13.34 -4.70 -4.96
C PRO A 255 -14.66 -4.45 -4.22
N PHE A 256 -15.19 -5.47 -3.55
CA PHE A 256 -16.41 -5.43 -2.74
C PHE A 256 -16.21 -5.89 -1.29
N THR A 257 -14.97 -6.12 -0.90
CA THR A 257 -14.59 -6.22 0.52
C THR A 257 -14.59 -4.85 1.18
N TYR A 258 -14.84 -4.78 2.49
CA TYR A 258 -14.85 -3.54 3.23
C TYR A 258 -13.53 -2.75 3.11
N GLU A 259 -12.38 -3.39 3.35
CA GLU A 259 -11.08 -2.73 3.22
C GLU A 259 -10.79 -2.28 1.79
N GLY A 260 -11.05 -3.15 0.80
CA GLY A 260 -10.86 -2.81 -0.61
C GLY A 260 -11.69 -1.61 -1.08
N LEU A 261 -12.96 -1.50 -0.67
CA LEU A 261 -13.78 -0.33 -1.00
C LEU A 261 -13.35 0.93 -0.25
N LEU A 262 -12.89 0.76 0.98
CA LEU A 262 -12.34 1.87 1.74
C LEU A 262 -11.08 2.43 1.06
N ASP A 263 -10.24 1.56 0.52
CA ASP A 263 -9.06 1.93 -0.29
C ASP A 263 -9.46 2.64 -1.59
N GLU A 264 -10.44 2.14 -2.34
CA GLU A 264 -10.92 2.79 -3.58
C GLU A 264 -11.47 4.20 -3.35
N ILE A 265 -12.16 4.43 -2.22
CA ILE A 265 -12.87 5.70 -1.97
C ILE A 265 -12.01 6.71 -1.20
N ILE A 266 -11.20 6.24 -0.24
CA ILE A 266 -10.43 7.10 0.66
C ILE A 266 -8.91 7.01 0.38
N GLY A 267 -8.43 5.85 -0.04
CA GLY A 267 -7.00 5.55 -0.16
C GLY A 267 -6.40 5.18 1.19
N ILE A 268 -5.97 3.92 1.31
CA ILE A 268 -5.21 3.40 2.44
C ILE A 268 -3.73 3.49 2.08
N THR A 269 -2.95 4.10 2.97
CA THR A 269 -1.50 4.20 2.79
C THR A 269 -0.82 3.76 4.07
N ASN A 270 -0.08 2.65 4.01
CA ASN A 270 0.63 2.05 5.15
C ASN A 270 -0.28 1.73 6.36
N GLY A 271 -1.51 1.28 6.10
CA GLY A 271 -2.50 0.99 7.15
C GLY A 271 -3.10 2.24 7.79
N VAL A 272 -3.08 3.38 7.10
CA VAL A 272 -3.63 4.65 7.58
C VAL A 272 -4.53 5.27 6.52
N VAL A 273 -5.68 5.79 6.94
CA VAL A 273 -6.53 6.69 6.14
C VAL A 273 -6.53 8.09 6.72
N LYS A 274 -6.69 9.10 5.87
CA LYS A 274 -6.79 10.50 6.26
C LYS A 274 -8.23 10.97 6.01
N VAL A 275 -8.95 11.29 7.07
CA VAL A 275 -10.38 11.60 7.02
C VAL A 275 -10.71 12.88 7.76
N ASP A 276 -11.81 13.55 7.40
CA ASP A 276 -12.22 14.77 8.10
C ASP A 276 -12.40 14.53 9.60
N ALA A 277 -11.96 15.49 10.42
CA ALA A 277 -12.05 15.38 11.88
C ALA A 277 -13.48 15.05 12.36
N GLU A 278 -14.50 15.55 11.65
CA GLU A 278 -15.92 15.30 11.96
C GLU A 278 -16.33 13.83 11.86
N LEU A 279 -15.61 13.01 11.09
CA LEU A 279 -15.85 11.56 10.96
C LEU A 279 -15.31 10.77 12.15
N VAL A 280 -14.35 11.34 12.88
CA VAL A 280 -13.65 10.72 14.02
C VAL A 280 -14.10 11.31 15.35
N GLU A 281 -14.46 12.59 15.38
CA GLU A 281 -14.85 13.31 16.57
C GLU A 281 -16.28 12.95 17.03
N ASP A 282 -16.39 12.68 18.33
CA ASP A 282 -17.65 12.46 19.01
C ASP A 282 -18.40 13.81 19.12
N ASP A 283 -19.71 13.85 18.86
CA ASP A 283 -20.54 15.08 18.85
C ASP A 283 -20.40 15.94 20.13
N SER A 284 -19.95 15.37 21.25
CA SER A 284 -19.72 16.10 22.50
C SER A 284 -18.45 16.95 22.57
N ASP A 285 -17.45 16.69 21.72
CA ASP A 285 -16.23 17.51 21.63
C ASP A 285 -16.42 18.74 20.72
N LYS A 286 -17.39 18.69 19.80
CA LYS A 286 -17.81 19.83 18.96
C LYS A 286 -18.27 21.04 19.77
N ALA A 287 -18.82 20.84 20.98
CA ALA A 287 -19.32 21.91 21.84
C ALA A 287 -18.25 22.58 22.73
N LYS A 288 -17.03 22.01 22.82
CA LYS A 288 -15.96 22.48 23.73
C LYS A 288 -14.72 23.02 23.03
N LYS A 289 -14.60 22.86 21.71
CA LYS A 289 -13.48 23.40 20.94
C LYS A 289 -13.96 24.54 20.06
N GLN A 290 -13.21 25.65 20.03
CA GLN A 290 -13.27 26.58 18.90
C GLN A 290 -13.04 25.77 17.60
N PRO A 291 -13.65 26.15 16.46
CA PRO A 291 -13.54 25.39 15.23
C PRO A 291 -12.08 25.07 14.96
N ALA A 292 -11.69 23.81 15.16
CA ALA A 292 -10.37 23.34 14.80
C ALA A 292 -10.24 23.56 13.30
N ALA A 293 -9.09 24.03 12.84
CA ALA A 293 -8.84 24.23 11.43
C ALA A 293 -9.26 22.96 10.66
N ALA A 294 -10.12 23.12 9.65
CA ALA A 294 -10.53 22.05 8.76
C ALA A 294 -9.28 21.30 8.27
N GLY A 295 -9.14 20.06 8.70
CA GLY A 295 -7.93 19.28 8.50
C GLY A 295 -8.22 17.79 8.61
N LEU A 296 -7.63 17.02 7.71
CA LEU A 296 -7.72 15.57 7.73
C LEU A 296 -6.93 15.02 8.93
N VAL A 297 -7.54 14.09 9.66
CA VAL A 297 -6.98 13.37 10.80
C VAL A 297 -6.59 11.96 10.36
N PRO A 298 -5.39 11.48 10.72
CA PRO A 298 -5.00 10.10 10.44
C PRO A 298 -5.75 9.12 11.35
N VAL A 299 -6.29 8.07 10.75
CA VAL A 299 -6.93 6.93 11.42
C VAL A 299 -6.18 5.67 11.02
N ASN A 300 -5.69 4.94 12.01
CA ASN A 300 -5.03 3.65 11.78
C ASN A 300 -6.08 2.59 11.49
N LEU A 301 -5.84 1.81 10.44
CA LEU A 301 -6.63 0.67 10.02
C LEU A 301 -5.75 -0.56 10.12
N ASN A 302 -5.84 -1.28 11.24
CA ASN A 302 -5.09 -2.51 11.47
C ASN A 302 -5.74 -3.35 12.57
N SER A 303 -5.16 -4.52 12.83
CA SER A 303 -5.59 -5.50 13.83
C SER A 303 -5.68 -5.01 15.28
N THR A 304 -5.23 -3.78 15.61
CA THR A 304 -5.44 -3.20 16.96
C THR A 304 -6.88 -2.76 17.20
N ASP A 305 -7.67 -2.53 16.15
CA ASP A 305 -9.12 -2.41 16.22
C ASP A 305 -9.74 -3.79 15.97
N ALA A 306 -10.25 -4.41 17.04
CA ALA A 306 -10.85 -5.74 16.98
C ALA A 306 -12.10 -5.79 16.09
N LEU A 307 -12.85 -4.69 15.94
CA LEU A 307 -13.97 -4.64 15.00
C LEU A 307 -13.44 -4.63 13.57
N TYR A 308 -12.45 -3.78 13.27
CA TYR A 308 -11.85 -3.72 11.95
C TYR A 308 -11.23 -5.05 11.52
N ALA A 309 -10.44 -5.67 12.40
CA ALA A 309 -9.83 -6.98 12.17
C ALA A 309 -10.86 -8.06 11.79
N GLU A 310 -12.06 -7.99 12.38
CA GLU A 310 -13.15 -8.92 12.09
C GLU A 310 -13.83 -8.64 10.75
N VAL A 311 -14.03 -7.37 10.39
CA VAL A 311 -14.90 -6.99 9.26
C VAL A 311 -14.18 -6.52 7.99
N ARG A 312 -12.86 -6.29 8.02
CA ARG A 312 -12.09 -5.79 6.87
C ARG A 312 -12.23 -6.64 5.61
N ASP A 313 -12.34 -7.96 5.79
CA ASP A 313 -12.46 -8.95 4.71
C ASP A 313 -13.91 -9.29 4.36
N TYR A 314 -14.90 -8.68 5.03
CA TYR A 314 -16.31 -8.93 4.75
C TYR A 314 -16.73 -8.27 3.44
N HIS A 315 -17.58 -8.97 2.69
CA HIS A 315 -18.38 -8.34 1.64
C HIS A 315 -19.27 -7.24 2.23
N THR A 316 -19.54 -6.17 1.47
CA THR A 316 -20.36 -5.02 1.93
C THR A 316 -21.74 -5.42 2.46
N GLU A 317 -22.41 -6.38 1.81
CA GLU A 317 -23.71 -6.87 2.28
C GLU A 317 -23.62 -7.54 3.66
N ARG A 318 -22.58 -8.37 3.85
CA ARG A 318 -22.31 -9.02 5.14
C ARG A 318 -21.94 -7.98 6.20
N LEU A 319 -21.13 -6.99 5.83
CA LEU A 319 -20.74 -5.88 6.68
C LEU A 319 -21.99 -5.14 7.21
N GLY A 320 -22.90 -4.74 6.33
CA GLY A 320 -24.13 -4.04 6.71
C GLY A 320 -24.96 -4.81 7.74
N ALA A 321 -25.22 -6.09 7.48
CA ALA A 321 -25.93 -6.96 8.42
C ALA A 321 -25.18 -7.12 9.76
N HIS A 322 -23.86 -7.26 9.71
CA HIS A 322 -23.03 -7.43 10.90
C HIS A 322 -22.99 -6.17 11.78
N LEU A 323 -22.77 -4.99 11.20
CA LEU A 323 -22.76 -3.73 11.93
C LEU A 323 -24.12 -3.42 12.57
N GLN A 324 -25.22 -3.70 11.87
CA GLN A 324 -26.58 -3.57 12.43
C GLN A 324 -26.81 -4.52 13.63
N ASN A 325 -26.35 -5.77 13.54
CA ASN A 325 -26.44 -6.73 14.63
C ASN A 325 -25.60 -6.28 15.84
N LYS A 326 -24.34 -5.86 15.64
CA LYS A 326 -23.51 -5.32 16.73
C LYS A 326 -24.11 -4.07 17.37
N ALA A 327 -24.69 -3.17 16.57
CA ALA A 327 -25.41 -2.02 17.09
C ALA A 327 -26.62 -2.44 17.94
N ARG A 328 -27.37 -3.47 17.52
CA ARG A 328 -28.48 -4.04 18.29
C ARG A 328 -28.01 -4.70 19.59
N GLU A 329 -26.94 -5.50 19.57
CA GLU A 329 -26.40 -6.15 20.77
C GLU A 329 -25.92 -5.14 21.83
N ILE A 330 -25.29 -4.04 21.40
CA ILE A 330 -24.91 -2.96 22.31
C ILE A 330 -26.15 -2.27 22.90
N ARG A 331 -27.23 -2.13 22.12
CA ARG A 331 -28.53 -1.60 22.60
C ARG A 331 -29.25 -2.57 23.53
N GLU A 332 -29.23 -3.87 23.28
CA GLU A 332 -29.87 -4.88 24.12
C GLU A 332 -29.15 -5.02 25.47
N ARG A 333 -27.80 -5.04 25.47
CA ARG A 333 -27.00 -4.94 26.70
C ARG A 333 -27.28 -3.66 27.49
N TYR A 334 -27.71 -2.60 26.80
CA TYR A 334 -28.17 -1.36 27.42
C TYR A 334 -29.59 -1.48 27.99
N GLU A 335 -30.53 -2.11 27.29
CA GLU A 335 -31.92 -2.33 27.72
C GLU A 335 -32.03 -3.31 28.90
N GLU A 336 -31.22 -4.37 28.92
CA GLU A 336 -31.12 -5.30 30.06
C GLU A 336 -30.67 -4.58 31.34
N PHE A 337 -29.84 -3.54 31.21
CA PHE A 337 -29.42 -2.68 32.32
C PHE A 337 -30.46 -1.62 32.72
N ARG A 338 -31.44 -1.31 31.85
CA ARG A 338 -32.35 -0.18 32.03
C ARG A 338 -33.82 -0.57 31.78
N LYS A 339 -34.46 -1.11 32.81
CA LYS A 339 -35.93 -1.04 32.94
C LYS A 339 -36.37 0.42 33.17
N LYS A 340 -36.43 1.23 32.08
CA LYS A 340 -37.37 2.34 31.78
C LYS A 340 -36.79 3.32 30.75
N ASN A 341 -37.60 3.57 29.71
CA ASN A 341 -37.43 4.48 28.56
C ASN A 341 -36.40 5.60 28.75
N ALA A 342 -35.40 5.60 27.88
CA ALA A 342 -34.26 6.51 27.82
C ALA A 342 -34.19 7.23 26.48
N SER A 343 -33.70 8.47 26.46
CA SER A 343 -33.36 9.15 25.20
C SER A 343 -31.99 8.71 24.64
N ILE A 344 -31.78 8.88 23.33
CA ILE A 344 -30.51 8.60 22.61
C ILE A 344 -29.31 9.37 23.22
N SER A 345 -29.58 10.55 23.79
CA SER A 345 -28.57 11.36 24.50
C SER A 345 -28.10 10.69 25.81
N GLU A 346 -29.02 10.08 26.56
CA GLU A 346 -28.69 9.38 27.81
C GLU A 346 -27.98 8.04 27.58
N ILE A 347 -28.19 7.41 26.42
CA ILE A 347 -27.44 6.24 25.95
C ILE A 347 -25.97 6.62 25.73
N ARG A 348 -25.73 7.73 25.01
CA ARG A 348 -24.40 8.27 24.73
C ARG A 348 -23.62 8.59 26.01
N ASP A 349 -24.27 9.14 27.02
CA ASP A 349 -23.64 9.51 28.31
C ASP A 349 -23.37 8.33 29.24
N PHE A 350 -24.07 7.21 29.08
CA PHE A 350 -23.88 5.98 29.85
C PHE A 350 -22.79 5.08 29.28
N VAL A 351 -22.74 4.90 27.96
CA VAL A 351 -21.67 4.14 27.26
C VAL A 351 -20.29 4.72 27.57
N LYS A 352 -20.21 6.04 27.83
CA LYS A 352 -19.00 6.74 28.29
C LYS A 352 -18.51 6.33 29.69
N ARG A 353 -19.36 5.73 30.53
CA ARG A 353 -19.08 5.43 31.95
C ARG A 353 -18.61 3.99 32.21
N ILE A 354 -18.64 3.12 31.21
CA ILE A 354 -18.16 1.73 31.32
C ILE A 354 -16.82 1.61 30.57
N PRO A 355 -15.70 1.32 31.27
CA PRO A 355 -14.41 1.06 30.64
C PRO A 355 -14.52 -0.10 29.64
N GLY A 356 -13.99 0.08 28.42
CA GLY A 356 -14.07 -0.90 27.32
C GLY A 356 -15.24 -0.68 26.35
N LEU A 357 -16.47 -0.50 26.87
CA LEU A 357 -17.66 -0.30 26.01
C LEU A 357 -17.60 1.02 25.21
N LYS A 358 -17.01 2.07 25.81
CA LYS A 358 -16.79 3.35 25.12
C LYS A 358 -15.92 3.20 23.86
N GLN A 359 -14.87 2.38 23.93
CA GLN A 359 -13.95 2.17 22.81
C GLN A 359 -14.62 1.35 21.70
N SER A 360 -15.31 0.25 22.06
CA SER A 360 -16.06 -0.55 21.09
C SER A 360 -17.17 0.25 20.40
N TYR A 361 -17.84 1.14 21.12
CA TYR A 361 -18.85 2.03 20.53
C TYR A 361 -18.23 3.06 19.59
N ALA A 362 -17.11 3.69 19.95
CA ALA A 362 -16.41 4.63 19.09
C ALA A 362 -15.92 3.98 17.79
N ALA A 363 -15.34 2.77 17.89
CA ALA A 363 -14.95 1.96 16.73
C ALA A 363 -16.17 1.62 15.85
N LEU A 364 -17.28 1.17 16.45
CA LEU A 364 -18.51 0.88 15.72
C LEU A 364 -19.04 2.11 14.98
N GLN A 365 -19.09 3.27 15.63
CA GLN A 365 -19.56 4.51 14.99
C GLN A 365 -18.67 4.92 13.82
N LEU A 366 -17.34 4.85 14.01
CA LEU A 366 -16.37 5.14 12.96
C LEU A 366 -16.59 4.24 11.73
N HIS A 367 -16.73 2.93 11.94
CA HIS A 367 -16.90 1.97 10.86
C HIS A 367 -18.30 2.04 10.21
N ILE A 368 -19.35 2.46 10.93
CA ILE A 368 -20.65 2.81 10.34
C ILE A 368 -20.48 4.02 9.41
N ASN A 369 -19.83 5.09 9.88
CA ASN A 369 -19.61 6.30 9.07
C ASN A 369 -18.80 5.99 7.81
N PHE A 370 -17.82 5.09 7.88
CA PHE A 370 -17.08 4.62 6.71
C PHE A 370 -17.96 3.77 5.79
N ALA A 371 -18.75 2.83 6.32
CA ALA A 371 -19.63 1.97 5.53
C ALA A 371 -20.71 2.78 4.78
N GLU A 372 -21.27 3.83 5.39
CA GLU A 372 -22.26 4.71 4.74
C GLU A 372 -21.68 5.49 3.54
N ARG A 373 -20.35 5.65 3.48
CA ARG A 373 -19.68 6.24 2.32
C ARG A 373 -19.42 5.24 1.20
N THR A 374 -19.61 3.95 1.46
CA THR A 374 -19.36 2.89 0.48
C THR A 374 -20.66 2.57 -0.28
N THR A 375 -20.58 2.52 -1.61
CA THR A 375 -21.55 1.92 -2.54
C THR A 375 -22.89 2.63 -2.86
N ASP A 376 -23.29 3.70 -2.15
CA ASP A 376 -24.61 4.32 -2.38
C ASP A 376 -24.62 5.46 -3.43
N SER A 377 -24.26 5.14 -4.69
CA SER A 377 -24.41 6.10 -5.79
C SER A 377 -24.67 5.45 -7.15
N LYS A 378 -25.48 6.10 -7.99
CA LYS A 378 -25.73 5.65 -9.37
C LYS A 378 -24.43 5.47 -10.16
N ALA A 379 -23.48 6.39 -10.00
CA ALA A 379 -22.19 6.34 -10.70
C ALA A 379 -21.38 5.09 -10.37
N PHE A 380 -21.47 4.61 -9.12
CA PHE A 380 -20.84 3.37 -8.66
C PHE A 380 -21.52 2.15 -9.28
N THR A 381 -22.86 2.11 -9.27
CA THR A 381 -23.64 1.05 -9.91
C THR A 381 -23.35 0.95 -11.41
N ASP A 382 -23.32 2.08 -12.12
CA ASP A 382 -23.01 2.14 -13.55
C ASP A 382 -21.58 1.62 -13.82
N LEU A 383 -20.59 2.03 -13.01
CA LEU A 383 -19.20 1.53 -13.12
C LEU A 383 -19.15 0.01 -12.99
N TRP A 384 -19.79 -0.55 -11.98
CA TRP A 384 -19.84 -1.99 -11.77
C TRP A 384 -20.47 -2.73 -12.95
N HIS A 385 -21.59 -2.23 -13.48
CA HIS A 385 -22.24 -2.85 -14.64
C HIS A 385 -21.31 -2.88 -15.86
N HIS A 386 -20.53 -1.81 -16.09
CA HIS A 386 -19.53 -1.79 -17.14
C HIS A 386 -18.43 -2.84 -16.90
N GLU A 387 -17.83 -2.85 -15.70
CA GLU A 387 -16.78 -3.82 -15.35
C GLU A 387 -17.27 -5.26 -15.51
N ARG A 388 -18.46 -5.55 -14.99
CA ARG A 388 -19.09 -6.87 -15.05
C ARG A 388 -19.32 -7.32 -16.50
N SER A 389 -19.90 -6.45 -17.32
CA SER A 389 -20.15 -6.73 -18.75
C SER A 389 -18.85 -7.02 -19.51
N MET A 390 -17.78 -6.27 -19.22
CA MET A 390 -16.46 -6.52 -19.81
C MET A 390 -15.86 -7.85 -19.37
N LEU A 391 -15.96 -8.22 -18.09
CA LEU A 391 -15.50 -9.53 -17.57
C LEU A 391 -16.28 -10.70 -18.21
N GLU A 392 -17.58 -10.49 -18.48
CA GLU A 392 -18.42 -11.41 -19.23
C GLU A 392 -18.11 -11.46 -20.74
N GLY A 393 -17.20 -10.62 -21.21
CA GLY A 393 -16.69 -10.61 -22.59
C GLY A 393 -17.50 -9.74 -23.53
N GLN A 394 -18.36 -8.86 -23.00
CA GLN A 394 -19.04 -7.84 -23.78
C GLN A 394 -18.05 -6.71 -24.14
N SER A 395 -18.36 -5.99 -25.22
CA SER A 395 -17.56 -4.88 -25.73
C SER A 395 -18.34 -3.59 -25.54
N LEU A 396 -17.84 -2.70 -24.69
CA LEU A 396 -18.47 -1.43 -24.33
C LEU A 396 -17.70 -0.22 -24.90
N LEU A 397 -17.33 -0.30 -26.18
CA LEU A 397 -16.51 0.73 -26.83
C LEU A 397 -17.29 2.02 -27.11
N GLU A 398 -18.60 1.92 -27.31
CA GLU A 398 -19.48 3.08 -27.54
C GLU A 398 -19.71 3.83 -26.22
N GLU A 399 -19.95 3.10 -25.13
CA GLU A 399 -20.06 3.64 -23.79
C GLU A 399 -18.75 4.30 -23.35
N LEU A 400 -17.60 3.71 -23.68
CA LEU A 400 -16.30 4.35 -23.45
C LEU A 400 -16.15 5.68 -24.19
N GLU A 401 -16.61 5.77 -25.45
CA GLU A 401 -16.61 7.02 -26.21
C GLU A 401 -17.52 8.07 -25.57
N GLU A 402 -18.70 7.67 -25.08
CA GLU A 402 -19.61 8.55 -24.35
C GLU A 402 -18.99 9.07 -23.04
N LEU A 403 -18.36 8.20 -22.24
CA LEU A 403 -17.66 8.60 -21.01
C LEU A 403 -16.55 9.62 -21.28
N ILE A 404 -15.81 9.46 -22.39
CA ILE A 404 -14.82 10.44 -22.85
C ILE A 404 -15.51 11.75 -23.23
N GLY A 405 -16.59 11.70 -24.01
CA GLY A 405 -17.35 12.88 -24.41
C GLY A 405 -17.93 13.67 -23.23
N CYS A 406 -18.35 12.96 -22.18
CA CYS A 406 -18.83 13.54 -20.91
C CYS A 406 -17.72 14.04 -19.98
N GLN A 407 -16.44 13.88 -20.36
CA GLN A 407 -15.30 14.29 -19.55
C GLN A 407 -15.27 13.65 -18.15
N GLU A 408 -15.65 12.38 -18.07
CA GLU A 408 -15.57 11.61 -16.82
C GLU A 408 -14.12 11.57 -16.27
N PRO A 409 -13.92 11.33 -14.97
CA PRO A 409 -12.58 11.28 -14.38
C PRO A 409 -11.63 10.38 -15.16
N LEU A 410 -10.47 10.93 -15.56
CA LEU A 410 -9.53 10.25 -16.48
C LEU A 410 -9.13 8.84 -15.99
N LEU A 411 -8.89 8.66 -14.70
CA LEU A 411 -8.51 7.36 -14.14
C LEU A 411 -9.60 6.31 -14.34
N LYS A 412 -10.89 6.67 -14.18
CA LYS A 412 -12.03 5.79 -14.43
C LYS A 412 -12.06 5.35 -15.90
N VAL A 413 -11.92 6.31 -16.82
CA VAL A 413 -11.91 6.03 -18.27
C VAL A 413 -10.74 5.12 -18.65
N LEU A 414 -9.54 5.39 -18.15
CA LEU A 414 -8.36 4.57 -18.43
C LEU A 414 -8.45 3.16 -17.82
N ARG A 415 -9.00 3.01 -16.61
CA ARG A 415 -9.25 1.70 -16.00
C ARG A 415 -10.20 0.86 -16.85
N LEU A 416 -11.34 1.43 -17.27
CA LEU A 416 -12.31 0.75 -18.13
C LEU A 416 -11.74 0.43 -19.52
N LEU A 417 -10.96 1.35 -20.11
CA LEU A 417 -10.28 1.09 -21.38
C LEU A 417 -9.29 -0.07 -21.30
N CYS A 418 -8.49 -0.11 -20.23
CA CYS A 418 -7.53 -1.20 -19.99
C CYS A 418 -8.26 -2.51 -19.71
N LEU A 419 -9.33 -2.48 -18.91
CA LEU A 419 -10.14 -3.65 -18.63
C LEU A 419 -10.75 -4.22 -19.91
N GLN A 420 -11.36 -3.36 -20.74
CA GLN A 420 -11.89 -3.73 -22.06
C GLN A 420 -10.82 -4.40 -22.92
N SER A 421 -9.63 -3.79 -23.01
CA SER A 421 -8.50 -4.33 -23.77
C SER A 421 -8.08 -5.71 -23.24
N LEU A 422 -7.93 -5.90 -21.93
CA LEU A 422 -7.50 -7.17 -21.36
C LEU A 422 -8.54 -8.28 -21.54
N THR A 423 -9.83 -7.98 -21.34
CA THR A 423 -10.89 -8.99 -21.42
C THR A 423 -11.16 -9.43 -22.85
N THR A 424 -10.98 -8.57 -23.87
CA THR A 424 -11.14 -8.94 -25.29
C THR A 424 -9.83 -9.31 -26.00
N GLY A 425 -8.69 -9.27 -25.30
CA GLY A 425 -7.39 -9.58 -25.90
C GLY A 425 -6.87 -8.47 -26.82
N GLY A 426 -7.27 -7.23 -26.58
CA GLY A 426 -6.97 -6.03 -27.34
C GLY A 426 -8.20 -5.43 -28.03
N ILE A 427 -8.02 -4.23 -28.56
CA ILE A 427 -9.03 -3.44 -29.26
C ILE A 427 -8.66 -3.36 -30.74
N LYS A 428 -9.64 -3.57 -31.62
CA LYS A 428 -9.46 -3.50 -33.08
C LYS A 428 -8.91 -2.14 -33.50
N ALA A 429 -7.96 -2.12 -34.44
CA ALA A 429 -7.25 -0.92 -34.88
C ALA A 429 -8.15 0.31 -35.13
N LYS A 430 -9.29 0.17 -35.81
CA LYS A 430 -10.22 1.28 -36.08
C LYS A 430 -10.76 1.92 -34.79
N SER A 431 -11.27 1.11 -33.87
CA SER A 431 -11.83 1.59 -32.60
C SER A 431 -10.74 2.09 -31.66
N PHE A 432 -9.57 1.45 -31.68
CA PHE A 432 -8.39 1.89 -30.94
C PHE A 432 -7.97 3.30 -31.36
N ASP A 433 -7.82 3.53 -32.67
CA ASP A 433 -7.39 4.82 -33.21
C ASP A 433 -8.44 5.92 -32.99
N LEU A 434 -9.73 5.56 -32.97
CA LEU A 434 -10.83 6.43 -32.59
C LEU A 434 -10.69 6.87 -31.12
N LEU A 435 -10.72 5.92 -30.17
CA LEU A 435 -10.66 6.21 -28.73
C LEU A 435 -9.39 6.96 -28.35
N ARG A 436 -8.25 6.61 -28.95
CA ARG A 436 -6.99 7.36 -28.77
C ARG A 436 -7.14 8.83 -29.17
N ARG A 437 -7.77 9.10 -30.31
CA ARG A 437 -7.99 10.48 -30.77
C ARG A 437 -8.91 11.23 -29.82
N GLU A 438 -10.03 10.63 -29.42
CA GLU A 438 -10.98 11.26 -28.49
C GLU A 438 -10.30 11.56 -27.14
N LEU A 439 -9.51 10.62 -26.60
CA LEU A 439 -8.76 10.84 -25.35
C LEU A 439 -7.78 12.02 -25.45
N ILE A 440 -7.03 12.12 -26.55
CA ILE A 440 -6.07 13.21 -26.75
C ILE A 440 -6.78 14.56 -26.91
N GLN A 441 -7.90 14.58 -27.63
CA GLN A 441 -8.67 15.81 -27.87
C GLN A 441 -9.36 16.30 -26.59
N THR A 442 -9.85 15.39 -25.76
CA THR A 442 -10.57 15.72 -24.52
C THR A 442 -9.64 16.00 -23.34
N TYR A 443 -8.64 15.15 -23.11
CA TYR A 443 -7.80 15.20 -21.89
C TYR A 443 -6.40 15.76 -22.12
N GLY A 444 -6.00 16.05 -23.36
CA GLY A 444 -4.73 16.71 -23.66
C GLY A 444 -3.68 15.81 -24.33
N PHE A 445 -2.62 16.44 -24.83
CA PHE A 445 -1.59 15.78 -25.64
C PHE A 445 -0.67 14.87 -24.83
N GLU A 446 -0.58 15.07 -23.52
CA GLU A 446 0.09 14.21 -22.53
C GLU A 446 -0.42 12.76 -22.58
N MET A 447 -1.67 12.56 -23.04
CA MET A 447 -2.25 11.23 -23.23
C MET A 447 -1.43 10.34 -24.17
N LEU A 448 -0.66 10.91 -25.11
CA LEU A 448 0.23 10.12 -25.96
C LEU A 448 1.28 9.35 -25.14
N LEU A 449 1.84 9.97 -24.09
CA LEU A 449 2.82 9.32 -23.23
C LEU A 449 2.16 8.27 -22.35
N ILE A 450 0.99 8.57 -21.80
CA ILE A 450 0.22 7.67 -20.94
C ILE A 450 -0.20 6.42 -21.73
N LEU A 451 -0.81 6.59 -22.90
CA LEU A 451 -1.24 5.48 -23.76
C LEU A 451 -0.04 4.65 -24.22
N GLY A 452 1.09 5.28 -24.57
CA GLY A 452 2.32 4.58 -24.90
C GLY A 452 2.83 3.69 -23.75
N ASN A 453 2.74 4.15 -22.49
CA ASN A 453 3.11 3.35 -21.33
C ASN A 453 2.13 2.20 -21.07
N LEU A 454 0.83 2.43 -21.23
CA LEU A 454 -0.20 1.38 -21.11
C LEU A 454 -0.02 0.29 -22.18
N GLU A 455 0.34 0.69 -23.40
CA GLU A 455 0.70 -0.24 -24.49
C GLU A 455 1.95 -1.03 -24.16
N LYS A 456 2.99 -0.36 -23.66
CA LYS A 456 4.27 -0.99 -23.31
C LYS A 456 4.12 -2.10 -22.26
N VAL A 457 3.27 -1.88 -21.25
CA VAL A 457 3.00 -2.85 -20.18
C VAL A 457 1.95 -3.90 -20.60
N GLY A 458 1.27 -3.68 -21.72
CA GLY A 458 0.27 -4.59 -22.28
C GLY A 458 -1.09 -4.53 -21.60
N LEU A 459 -1.37 -3.45 -20.85
CA LEU A 459 -2.70 -3.09 -20.35
C LEU A 459 -3.61 -2.69 -21.52
N LEU A 460 -3.06 -1.95 -22.48
CA LEU A 460 -3.74 -1.52 -23.68
C LEU A 460 -3.11 -2.19 -24.92
N ARG A 461 -3.89 -2.81 -25.79
CA ARG A 461 -3.35 -3.49 -26.99
C ARG A 461 -4.14 -3.16 -28.23
N ARG A 462 -3.44 -2.77 -29.29
CA ARG A 462 -4.01 -2.61 -30.63
C ARG A 462 -3.97 -3.96 -31.36
N GLN A 463 -5.11 -4.41 -31.86
CA GLN A 463 -5.21 -5.58 -32.72
C GLN A 463 -5.12 -5.14 -34.19
N ASP A 464 -3.99 -5.46 -34.82
CA ASP A 464 -3.78 -5.28 -36.25
C ASP A 464 -4.20 -6.55 -37.01
N SER A 465 -5.01 -6.38 -38.04
CA SER A 465 -5.48 -7.49 -38.88
C SER A 465 -4.39 -8.11 -39.76
N LEU A 466 -3.24 -7.43 -39.91
CA LEU A 466 -2.14 -7.83 -40.80
C LEU A 466 -1.17 -8.83 -40.14
N PHE A 467 -1.12 -8.89 -38.81
CA PHE A 467 -0.28 -9.82 -38.07
C PHE A 467 -1.14 -10.58 -37.07
N PRO A 468 -1.58 -11.81 -37.38
CA PRO A 468 -2.37 -12.62 -36.46
C PRO A 468 -1.48 -13.09 -35.30
N VAL A 469 -1.25 -12.21 -34.32
CA VAL A 469 -0.96 -12.63 -32.95
C VAL A 469 -2.26 -13.22 -32.41
N ALA A 470 -2.18 -14.33 -31.67
CA ALA A 470 -3.33 -15.09 -31.18
C ALA A 470 -4.53 -14.18 -30.82
N THR A 471 -5.54 -14.18 -31.69
CA THR A 471 -6.71 -13.29 -31.64
C THR A 471 -7.69 -13.64 -30.52
N SER A 472 -7.44 -14.76 -29.82
CA SER A 472 -8.23 -15.20 -28.68
C SER A 472 -7.74 -14.54 -27.40
N SER A 473 -8.63 -13.84 -26.71
CA SER A 473 -8.40 -13.37 -25.35
C SER A 473 -7.97 -14.52 -24.44
N ALA A 474 -6.76 -14.40 -23.87
CA ALA A 474 -6.27 -15.31 -22.85
C ALA A 474 -7.21 -15.30 -21.64
N PHE A 475 -7.74 -14.13 -21.27
CA PHE A 475 -8.71 -13.98 -20.20
C PHE A 475 -9.98 -14.81 -20.47
N LEU A 476 -10.59 -14.72 -21.66
CA LEU A 476 -11.80 -15.51 -21.98
C LEU A 476 -11.55 -17.03 -21.91
N THR A 477 -10.36 -17.47 -22.28
CA THR A 477 -9.95 -18.88 -22.20
C THR A 477 -9.84 -19.31 -20.74
N VAL A 478 -9.09 -18.54 -19.95
CA VAL A 478 -8.82 -18.85 -18.54
C VAL A 478 -10.09 -18.72 -17.69
N ARG A 479 -10.95 -17.74 -17.99
CA ARG A 479 -12.24 -17.49 -17.33
C ARG A 479 -13.07 -18.75 -17.16
N LYS A 480 -13.23 -19.52 -18.25
CA LYS A 480 -13.99 -20.78 -18.21
C LYS A 480 -13.22 -21.88 -17.46
N SER A 481 -11.93 -22.03 -17.75
CA SER A 481 -11.11 -23.12 -17.19
C SER A 481 -10.89 -23.01 -15.68
N LEU A 482 -10.75 -21.79 -15.16
CA LEU A 482 -10.53 -21.49 -13.74
C LEU A 482 -11.78 -20.98 -13.02
N ARG A 483 -12.92 -20.92 -13.73
CA ARG A 483 -14.20 -20.43 -13.18
C ARG A 483 -14.06 -19.04 -12.53
N LEU A 484 -13.41 -18.11 -13.24
CA LEU A 484 -13.12 -16.77 -12.71
C LEU A 484 -14.36 -15.90 -12.44
N ILE A 485 -15.52 -16.30 -12.97
CA ILE A 485 -16.80 -15.65 -12.73
C ILE A 485 -17.74 -16.70 -12.15
N ASN A 486 -18.27 -16.42 -10.96
CA ASN A 486 -19.23 -17.26 -10.26
C ASN A 486 -20.31 -16.37 -9.64
N ASP A 487 -21.55 -16.49 -10.14
CA ASP A 487 -22.68 -15.65 -9.71
C ASP A 487 -23.44 -16.22 -8.52
N ASN A 488 -23.19 -17.49 -8.20
CA ASN A 488 -23.92 -18.19 -7.15
C ASN A 488 -23.11 -18.21 -5.85
N VAL A 489 -22.41 -17.12 -5.56
CA VAL A 489 -21.59 -17.00 -4.36
C VAL A 489 -22.45 -16.43 -3.23
N ASN A 490 -22.58 -17.18 -2.14
CA ASN A 490 -23.19 -16.66 -0.93
C ASN A 490 -22.21 -15.69 -0.25
N VAL A 491 -22.42 -14.39 -0.43
CA VAL A 491 -21.54 -13.35 0.13
C VAL A 491 -21.62 -13.22 1.66
N LEU A 492 -22.71 -13.72 2.28
CA LEU A 492 -22.87 -13.73 3.73
C LEU A 492 -22.04 -14.85 4.39
N ASN A 493 -21.84 -15.96 3.69
CA ASN A 493 -21.02 -17.09 4.13
C ASN A 493 -20.25 -17.69 2.95
N PRO A 494 -19.18 -17.01 2.49
CA PRO A 494 -18.50 -17.36 1.26
C PRO A 494 -17.73 -18.67 1.37
N LYS A 495 -17.82 -19.48 0.30
CA LYS A 495 -17.03 -20.71 0.12
C LYS A 495 -16.12 -20.67 -1.11
N ASP A 496 -16.11 -19.53 -1.79
CA ASP A 496 -15.40 -19.27 -3.03
C ASP A 496 -14.85 -17.85 -2.94
N ILE A 497 -13.61 -17.65 -3.38
CA ILE A 497 -12.90 -16.36 -3.33
C ILE A 497 -13.55 -15.28 -4.19
N ALA A 498 -14.41 -15.64 -5.15
CA ALA A 498 -15.12 -14.70 -6.00
C ALA A 498 -16.02 -13.72 -5.21
N TYR A 499 -16.35 -14.01 -3.95
CA TYR A 499 -17.12 -13.10 -3.09
C TYR A 499 -16.52 -11.70 -2.96
N VAL A 500 -15.21 -11.55 -3.18
CA VAL A 500 -14.50 -10.27 -3.03
C VAL A 500 -14.81 -9.26 -4.14
N VAL A 501 -15.50 -9.65 -5.22
CA VAL A 501 -15.80 -8.80 -6.39
C VAL A 501 -17.24 -8.95 -6.94
N VAL A 502 -18.08 -9.77 -6.32
CA VAL A 502 -19.44 -10.07 -6.81
C VAL A 502 -20.48 -9.26 -6.04
N ILE A 503 -21.37 -8.54 -6.74
CA ILE A 503 -22.62 -8.02 -6.16
C ILE A 503 -23.70 -9.09 -6.25
N ASP A 504 -24.44 -9.33 -5.17
CA ASP A 504 -25.68 -10.11 -5.24
C ASP A 504 -26.79 -9.22 -5.86
N MET A 505 -27.19 -9.50 -7.10
CA MET A 505 -28.20 -8.70 -7.80
C MET A 505 -29.61 -8.78 -7.17
N PHE A 506 -29.83 -9.61 -6.15
CA PHE A 506 -31.16 -9.83 -5.59
C PHE A 506 -31.58 -8.83 -4.49
N THR A 507 -30.72 -7.90 -4.07
CA THR A 507 -31.00 -7.02 -2.90
C THR A 507 -31.41 -5.59 -3.24
N HIS A 508 -31.38 -5.16 -4.51
CA HIS A 508 -31.67 -3.77 -4.90
C HIS A 508 -32.77 -3.60 -5.98
N VAL A 509 -33.74 -4.50 -6.05
CA VAL A 509 -34.99 -4.29 -6.83
C VAL A 509 -36.13 -3.85 -5.93
#